data_AF-A0A381RLA2-F1
#
_entry.id   AF-A0A381RLA2-F1
#
_cell.length_a   1.000
_cell.length_b   1.000
_cell.length_c   1.000
_cell.angle_alpha   90.00
_cell.angle_beta   90.00
_cell.angle_gamma   90.00
#
_symmetry.space_group_name_H-M   'P 1'
#
loop_
_entity.id
_entity.type
_entity.pdbx_description
1 polymer ?
#
loop_
_entity_poly.entity_id
_entity_poly.type
_entity_poly.pdbx_seq_one_letter_code
_entity_poly.pdbx_strand_id
1 'polypeptide(L)' 'MKKIDSHLHVWAHEPDIYPYKPGQDQPLRVRGDAEFLLELMDAADVAGSLIVQPIVHGFDHSYVNHT' A
#
# COMPACT_ATOMS: atom_id res chain seq x y z
N MET A 1 -19.20 -3.43 16.56
CA MET A 1 -19.09 -2.61 15.32
C MET A 1 -17.79 -2.99 14.64
N LYS A 2 -17.74 -3.24 13.32
CA LYS A 2 -16.48 -3.46 12.62
C LYS A 2 -15.77 -2.11 12.42
N LYS A 3 -14.49 -2.00 12.82
CA LYS A 3 -13.64 -0.82 12.55
C LYS A 3 -13.10 -0.91 11.13
N ILE A 4 -13.18 0.18 10.36
CA ILE A 4 -12.63 0.28 9.01
C ILE A 4 -11.64 1.43 9.00
N ASP A 5 -10.43 1.19 8.52
CA ASP A 5 -9.49 2.26 8.19
C ASP A 5 -9.87 2.82 6.81
N SER A 6 -10.37 4.06 6.79
CA SER A 6 -10.90 4.67 5.57
C SER A 6 -9.83 5.27 4.67
N HIS A 7 -8.56 5.38 5.09
CA HIS A 7 -7.53 6.02 4.27
C HIS A 7 -6.13 5.56 4.62
N LEU A 8 -5.54 4.77 3.73
CA LEU A 8 -4.12 4.45 3.78
C LEU A 8 -3.55 4.21 2.37
N HIS A 9 -2.24 4.04 2.32
CA HIS A 9 -1.50 3.73 1.10
C HIS A 9 -0.63 2.49 1.33
N VAL A 10 -0.52 1.65 0.30
CA VAL A 10 0.47 0.57 0.22
C VAL A 10 1.37 0.83 -0.98
N TRP A 11 2.62 0.36 -0.95
CA TRP A 11 3.55 0.47 -2.09
C TRP A 11 4.37 -0.81 -2.25
N ALA A 12 4.67 -1.16 -3.51
CA ALA A 12 5.39 -2.39 -3.82
C ALA A 12 6.87 -2.32 -3.43
N HIS A 13 7.46 -3.45 -3.06
CA HIS A 13 8.92 -3.58 -2.86
C HIS A 13 9.69 -3.99 -4.12
N GLU A 14 8.98 -4.36 -5.17
CA GLU A 14 9.52 -4.88 -6.42
C GLU A 14 9.26 -3.87 -7.57
N PRO A 15 10.06 -2.80 -7.69
CA PRO A 15 9.86 -1.76 -8.70
C PRO A 15 10.01 -2.28 -10.14
N ASP A 16 10.63 -3.44 -10.34
CA ASP A 16 10.73 -4.08 -11.64
C ASP A 16 9.39 -4.70 -12.10
N ILE A 17 8.49 -5.03 -11.15
CA ILE A 17 7.16 -5.57 -11.42
C ILE A 17 6.12 -4.45 -11.35
N TYR A 18 6.21 -3.62 -10.31
CA TYR A 18 5.30 -2.52 -10.03
C TYR A 18 6.09 -1.20 -10.00
N PRO A 19 6.34 -0.59 -11.17
CA PRO A 19 7.24 0.54 -11.27
C PRO A 19 6.73 1.75 -10.49
N TYR A 20 7.69 2.46 -9.89
CA TYR A 20 7.44 3.80 -9.39
C TYR A 20 7.55 4.82 -10.51
N LYS A 21 6.81 5.91 -10.35
CA LYS A 21 6.96 7.12 -11.14
C LYS A 21 8.39 7.64 -10.96
N PRO A 22 9.08 8.05 -12.04
CA PRO A 22 10.43 8.60 -11.96
C PRO A 22 10.56 9.69 -10.88
N GLY A 23 11.54 9.56 -10.00
CA GLY A 23 11.83 10.50 -8.92
C GLY A 23 11.02 10.28 -7.64
N GLN A 24 10.33 9.14 -7.48
CA GLN A 24 9.55 8.77 -6.29
C GLN A 24 10.11 7.55 -5.55
N ASP A 25 11.42 7.31 -5.60
CA ASP A 25 12.06 6.09 -5.07
C ASP A 25 12.24 6.05 -3.54
N GLN A 26 11.73 7.07 -2.83
CA GLN A 26 11.85 7.19 -1.37
C GLN A 26 11.24 6.01 -0.59
N PRO A 27 10.06 5.46 -0.98
CA PRO A 27 9.44 4.35 -0.26
C PRO A 27 10.21 3.02 -0.37
N LEU A 28 11.20 2.88 -1.25
CA LEU A 28 12.07 1.69 -1.27
C LEU A 28 12.82 1.48 0.05
N ARG A 29 12.88 2.52 0.91
CA ARG A 29 13.60 2.49 2.19
C ARG A 29 12.75 2.04 3.37
N VAL A 30 11.44 1.93 3.19
CA VAL A 30 10.49 1.65 4.29
C VAL A 30 9.46 0.62 3.85
N ARG A 31 9.10 -0.30 4.74
CA ARG A 31 8.09 -1.32 4.48
C ARG A 31 6.71 -0.67 4.39
N GLY A 32 5.93 -1.05 3.37
CA GLY A 32 4.56 -0.56 3.16
C GLY A 32 3.75 -1.44 2.24
N ASP A 33 4.13 -2.71 2.12
CA ASP A 33 3.41 -3.72 1.35
C ASP A 33 2.08 -4.14 2.00
N ALA A 34 1.26 -4.88 1.26
CA ALA A 34 -0.03 -5.37 1.72
C ALA A 34 0.10 -6.37 2.89
N GLU A 35 1.17 -7.18 2.93
CA GLU A 35 1.42 -8.11 4.04
C GLU A 35 1.68 -7.33 5.34
N PHE A 36 2.41 -6.22 5.26
CA PHE A 36 2.61 -5.33 6.40
C PHE A 36 1.31 -4.68 6.85
N LEU A 37 0.45 -4.30 5.91
CA LEU A 37 -0.88 -3.79 6.22
C LEU A 37 -1.71 -4.84 6.99
N LEU A 38 -1.66 -6.12 6.61
CA LEU A 38 -2.37 -7.18 7.33
C LEU A 38 -1.87 -7.32 8.79
N GLU A 39 -0.55 -7.25 9.00
CA GLU A 39 0.05 -7.24 10.35
C GLU A 39 -0.47 -6.04 11.18
N LEU A 40 -0.52 -4.85 10.58
CA LEU A 40 -1.01 -3.64 11.25
C LEU A 40 -2.52 -3.69 11.53
N MET A 41 -3.30 -4.25 10.62
CA MET A 41 -4.75 -4.42 10.80
C MET A 41 -5.07 -5.35 11.98
N ASP A 42 -4.33 -6.46 12.12
CA ASP A 42 -4.47 -7.37 13.25
C ASP A 42 -4.09 -6.66 14.57
N ALA A 43 -2.94 -5.99 14.60
CA ALA A 43 -2.48 -5.26 15.78
C ALA A 43 -3.42 -4.11 16.21
N ALA A 44 -4.08 -3.46 15.25
CA ALA A 44 -5.02 -2.36 15.49
C ALA A 44 -6.48 -2.83 15.69
N ASP A 45 -6.76 -4.13 15.56
CA ASP A 45 -8.11 -4.71 15.56
C ASP A 45 -9.04 -3.98 14.55
N VAL A 46 -8.52 -3.73 13.34
CA VAL A 46 -9.27 -3.14 12.22
C VAL A 46 -9.75 -4.25 11.30
N ALA A 47 -11.04 -4.27 11.01
CA ALA A 47 -11.69 -5.35 10.26
C ALA A 47 -11.54 -5.22 8.73
N GLY A 48 -11.02 -4.10 8.24
CA GLY A 48 -10.87 -3.82 6.82
C GLY A 48 -10.31 -2.43 6.58
N SER A 49 -9.80 -2.19 5.38
CA SER A 49 -9.22 -0.91 4.99
C SER A 49 -9.63 -0.51 3.57
N LEU A 50 -9.68 0.80 3.33
CA LEU A 50 -9.77 1.38 2.00
C LEU A 50 -8.37 1.78 1.55
N ILE A 51 -7.79 0.98 0.65
CA ILE A 51 -6.50 1.26 0.04
C ILE A 51 -6.69 2.38 -0.99
N VAL A 52 -6.01 3.50 -0.78
CA VAL A 52 -5.98 4.62 -1.72
C VAL A 52 -4.69 4.53 -2.53
N GLN A 53 -4.79 4.74 -3.84
CA GLN A 53 -3.64 4.74 -4.75
C GLN A 53 -2.50 5.63 -4.20
N PRO A 54 -1.29 5.09 -3.99
CA PRO A 54 -0.16 5.89 -3.57
C PRO A 54 0.35 6.74 -4.74
N ILE A 55 0.85 7.94 -4.43
CA ILE A 55 1.41 8.83 -5.45
C ILE A 55 2.62 8.22 -6.18
N VAL A 56 3.34 7.30 -5.54
CA VAL A 56 4.58 6.73 -6.08
C VAL A 56 4.33 5.82 -7.28
N HIS A 57 3.17 5.19 -7.39
CA HIS A 57 2.77 4.45 -8.59
C HIS A 57 2.00 5.33 -9.60
N GLY A 58 1.70 6.59 -9.26
CA GLY A 58 1.00 7.52 -10.16
C GLY A 58 -0.35 6.96 -10.62
N PHE A 59 -0.55 6.87 -11.93
CA PHE A 59 -1.76 6.31 -12.56
C PHE A 59 -1.66 4.80 -12.81
N ASP A 60 -0.54 4.16 -12.46
CA ASP A 60 -0.42 2.71 -12.53
C ASP A 60 -1.05 2.10 -11.28
N HIS A 61 -2.27 1.58 -11.43
CA HIS A 61 -3.02 0.94 -10.36
C HIS A 61 -2.78 -0.57 -10.28
N SER A 62 -1.82 -1.13 -11.04
CA SER A 62 -1.59 -2.57 -11.09
C SER A 62 -1.27 -3.17 -9.73
N TYR A 63 -0.47 -2.48 -8.91
CA TYR A 63 -0.15 -2.96 -7.57
C TYR A 63 -1.40 -3.05 -6.70
N VAL A 64 -2.15 -1.95 -6.53
CA VAL A 64 -3.35 -1.93 -5.67
C VAL A 64 -4.50 -2.80 -6.19
N ASN A 65 -4.51 -3.17 -7.47
CA ASN A 65 -5.47 -4.12 -8.04
C ASN A 65 -5.12 -5.59 -7.77
N HIS A 66 -3.85 -5.88 -7.45
CA HIS A 66 -3.35 -7.23 -7.17
C HIS A 66 -3.13 -7.51 -5.68
N THR A 67 -3.09 -6.45 -4.86
CA THR A 67 -3.06 -6.55 -3.38
C THR A 67 -4.38 -7.02 -2.80
#